data_AF-A0A0F9D1X6-F1
#
_entry.id   AF-A0A0F9D1X6-F1
#
_cell.length_a   1.000
_cell.length_b   1.000
_cell.length_c   1.000
_cell.angle_alpha   90.00
_cell.angle_beta   90.00
_cell.angle_gamma   90.00
#
_symmetry.space_group_name_H-M   'P 1'
#
loop_
_entity.id
_entity.type
_entity.pdbx_description
1 polymer ?
#
loop_
_entity_poly.entity_id
_entity_poly.type
_entity_poly.pdbx_seq_one_letter_code
_entity_poly.pdbx_strand_id
1 'polypeptide(L)'
;MPLGQSLIDPRYQSLWDELLVLAPIWLGGGAVAQNLADRTKEGTIVDTANTVWRHGRRGRVLEQLVANASDVNADAINFIPDAEVPTTAITICIHQRKTDAVNRVSGAFGSLDVDAATRCAGSIPYSDGKVYWNFGGTTEGVSRLSLSGLTFGDDVWVFVSGSRGMEIWQNGTLVGSHGNSVTRITGSTDWGLGHGGEMGNDLVEYSFFALWQRELSHSEIRLASNNPFGMITP
;
A
#
# COMPACT_ATOMS: atom_id res chain seq x y z
N MET A 1 -21.86 32.42 -1.21
CA MET A 1 -21.32 31.52 -2.24
C MET A 1 -22.24 30.31 -2.31
N PRO A 2 -22.62 29.80 -3.50
CA PRO A 2 -23.50 28.66 -3.60
C PRO A 2 -22.75 27.39 -3.13
N LEU A 3 -23.39 26.64 -2.24
CA LEU A 3 -23.01 25.29 -1.84
C LEU A 3 -23.35 24.34 -3.02
N GLY A 4 -22.39 23.55 -3.52
CA GLY A 4 -22.76 22.40 -4.37
C GLY A 4 -21.88 22.02 -5.56
N GLN A 5 -20.58 22.33 -5.61
CA GLN A 5 -19.67 21.60 -6.52
C GLN A 5 -18.78 20.67 -5.69
N SER A 6 -18.79 19.39 -6.06
CA SER A 6 -17.86 18.38 -5.54
C SER A 6 -16.44 18.92 -5.70
N LEU A 7 -15.65 18.94 -4.62
CA LEU A 7 -14.23 19.30 -4.62
C LEU A 7 -13.35 18.20 -5.24
N ILE A 8 -13.95 17.32 -6.05
CA ILE A 8 -13.31 16.16 -6.65
C ILE A 8 -13.48 16.33 -8.15
N ASP A 9 -12.36 16.31 -8.88
CA ASP A 9 -12.38 16.27 -10.33
C ASP A 9 -13.23 15.07 -10.79
N PRO A 10 -14.27 15.29 -11.63
CA PRO A 10 -15.22 14.26 -12.04
C PRO A 10 -14.58 13.00 -12.63
N ARG A 11 -13.35 13.11 -13.18
CA ARG A 11 -12.60 11.98 -13.71
C ARG A 11 -12.23 10.95 -12.64
N TYR A 12 -12.11 11.38 -11.39
CA TYR A 12 -11.72 10.54 -10.25
C TYR A 12 -12.91 10.16 -9.37
N GLN A 13 -14.12 10.62 -9.67
CA GLN A 13 -15.29 10.42 -8.81
C GLN A 13 -15.51 8.95 -8.46
N SER A 14 -15.34 8.02 -9.41
CA SER A 14 -15.52 6.59 -9.16
C SER A 14 -14.48 6.01 -8.19
N LEU A 15 -13.28 6.60 -8.11
CA LEU A 15 -12.22 6.17 -7.19
C LEU A 15 -12.48 6.59 -5.74
N TRP A 16 -13.45 7.46 -5.49
CA TRP A 16 -13.86 7.83 -4.14
C TRP A 16 -14.92 6.88 -3.59
N ASP A 17 -15.64 6.16 -4.45
CA ASP A 17 -16.62 5.17 -4.04
C ASP A 17 -15.91 3.93 -3.47
N GLU A 18 -16.29 3.56 -2.24
CA GLU A 18 -15.78 2.38 -1.52
C GLU A 18 -14.26 2.43 -1.22
N LEU A 19 -13.69 3.64 -1.21
CA LEU A 19 -12.35 3.92 -0.71
C LEU A 19 -12.34 3.81 0.82
N LEU A 20 -11.56 2.88 1.37
CA LEU A 20 -11.47 2.63 2.81
C LEU A 20 -10.31 3.38 3.45
N VAL A 21 -9.14 3.32 2.81
CA VAL A 21 -7.95 4.03 3.27
C VAL A 21 -7.51 4.90 2.12
N LEU A 22 -7.43 6.20 2.39
CA LEU A 22 -6.65 7.13 1.59
C LEU A 22 -5.64 7.75 2.53
N ALA A 23 -4.43 7.21 2.50
CA ALA A 23 -3.28 7.83 3.10
C ALA A 23 -2.51 8.46 1.95
N PRO A 24 -2.87 9.68 1.50
CA PRO A 24 -1.83 10.49 0.92
C PRO A 24 -0.90 10.67 2.09
N ILE A 25 0.29 10.09 2.02
CA ILE A 25 1.16 9.99 3.18
C ILE A 25 1.43 11.43 3.74
N TRP A 26 1.16 12.46 2.94
CA TRP A 26 1.01 13.86 3.32
C TRP A 26 -0.17 14.33 4.23
N LEU A 27 -1.33 13.68 4.31
CA LEU A 27 -2.47 14.09 5.17
C LEU A 27 -2.61 13.11 6.33
N GLY A 28 -1.93 13.42 7.44
CA GLY A 28 -2.00 12.61 8.67
C GLY A 28 -3.44 12.28 9.06
N GLY A 29 -3.75 10.99 9.12
CA GLY A 29 -5.01 10.43 9.58
C GLY A 29 -4.75 9.39 10.65
N GLY A 30 -5.17 9.69 11.89
CA GLY A 30 -4.92 8.91 13.10
C GLY A 30 -4.41 9.82 14.21
N ALA A 31 -4.84 9.64 15.46
CA ALA A 31 -4.81 10.63 16.57
C ALA A 31 -3.46 11.32 16.92
N VAL A 32 -2.36 10.97 16.26
CA VAL A 32 -1.04 11.64 16.34
C VAL A 32 -0.88 12.77 15.30
N ALA A 33 -1.81 12.88 14.33
CA ALA A 33 -1.78 13.86 13.24
C ALA A 33 -2.01 15.33 13.66
N GLN A 34 -2.42 15.61 14.91
CA GLN A 34 -2.68 16.98 15.36
C GLN A 34 -1.44 17.88 15.42
N ASN A 35 -0.23 17.32 15.46
CA ASN A 35 1.01 18.11 15.49
C ASN A 35 1.57 18.47 14.09
N LEU A 36 0.93 18.04 13.00
CA LEU A 36 1.43 18.19 11.61
C LEU A 36 0.85 19.38 10.84
N ALA A 37 0.01 20.21 11.48
CA ALA A 37 -0.66 21.36 10.85
C ALA A 37 0.19 22.65 10.78
N ASP A 38 1.45 22.63 11.24
CA ASP A 38 2.33 23.80 11.15
C ASP A 38 3.03 23.86 9.77
N ARG A 39 2.41 24.60 8.84
CA ARG A 39 2.94 24.85 7.49
C ARG A 39 4.25 25.67 7.49
N THR A 40 4.70 26.18 8.63
CA THR A 40 5.88 27.06 8.75
C THR A 40 7.16 26.35 9.19
N LYS A 41 7.09 25.06 9.54
CA LYS A 41 8.25 24.25 9.92
C LYS A 41 8.60 23.28 8.80
N GLU A 42 9.43 23.71 7.86
CA GLU A 42 10.10 22.89 6.84
C GLU A 42 11.18 21.96 7.45
N GLY A 43 10.91 21.38 8.63
CA GLY A 43 11.83 20.54 9.37
C GLY A 43 11.43 19.07 9.30
N THR A 44 12.41 18.19 9.16
CA THR A 44 12.31 16.74 9.37
C THR A 44 11.46 16.45 10.61
N ILE A 45 10.28 15.86 10.43
CA ILE A 45 9.49 15.32 11.55
C ILE A 45 9.88 13.84 11.66
N VAL A 46 10.68 13.56 12.67
CA VAL A 46 11.07 12.21 13.07
C VAL A 46 9.87 11.63 13.82
N ASP A 47 9.18 10.66 13.23
CA ASP A 47 7.99 10.03 13.84
C ASP A 47 8.42 8.99 14.90
N THR A 48 9.52 8.28 14.61
CA THR A 48 10.21 7.35 15.51
C THR A 48 11.72 7.41 15.25
N ALA A 49 12.55 6.68 16.02
CA ALA A 49 14.00 6.61 15.76
C ALA A 49 14.36 6.15 14.32
N ASN A 50 13.42 5.54 13.61
CA ASN A 50 13.67 4.82 12.37
C ASN A 50 12.78 5.26 11.19
N THR A 51 11.82 6.17 11.40
CA THR A 51 10.96 6.73 10.34
C THR A 51 10.98 8.25 10.34
N VAL A 52 11.06 8.82 9.14
CA VAL A 52 11.16 10.27 8.96
C VAL A 52 10.27 10.75 7.84
N TRP A 53 9.58 11.85 8.10
CA TRP A 53 8.86 12.61 7.11
C TRP A 53 9.82 13.56 6.38
N ARG A 54 9.99 13.35 5.06
CA ARG A 54 10.84 14.21 4.20
C ARG A 54 10.03 14.92 3.15
N HIS A 55 10.59 16.03 2.64
CA HIS A 55 10.15 16.62 1.40
C HIS A 55 11.10 16.16 0.28
N GLY A 56 10.63 15.25 -0.56
CA GLY A 56 11.34 14.79 -1.76
C GLY A 56 10.91 15.57 -3.00
N ARG A 57 11.42 15.16 -4.17
CA ARG A 57 10.97 15.70 -5.49
C ARG A 57 9.47 15.52 -5.77
N ARG A 58 8.77 14.78 -4.91
CA ARG A 58 7.38 14.32 -5.07
C ARG A 58 6.44 14.85 -3.99
N GLY A 59 6.89 15.87 -3.25
CA GLY A 59 6.18 16.34 -2.07
C GLY A 59 6.63 15.59 -0.82
N ARG A 60 5.75 15.49 0.18
CA ARG A 60 6.11 14.84 1.43
C ARG A 60 6.03 13.32 1.30
N VAL A 61 7.07 12.65 1.74
CA VAL A 61 7.21 11.18 1.75
C VAL A 61 7.51 10.73 3.17
N LEU A 62 7.13 9.50 3.47
CA LEU A 62 7.59 8.78 4.64
C LEU A 62 8.78 7.92 4.22
N GLU A 63 9.93 8.12 4.84
CA GLU A 63 11.12 7.31 4.63
C GLU A 63 11.39 6.40 5.83
N GLN A 64 11.62 5.11 5.57
CA GLN A 64 12.17 4.17 6.54
C GLN A 64 13.70 4.21 6.50
N LEU A 65 14.30 4.62 7.61
CA LEU A 65 15.74 4.83 7.76
C LEU A 65 16.48 3.58 8.24
N VAL A 66 15.75 2.62 8.81
CA VAL A 66 16.26 1.33 9.29
C VAL A 66 15.38 0.22 8.73
N ALA A 67 16.01 -0.85 8.27
CA ALA A 67 15.31 -2.06 7.86
C ALA A 67 15.41 -3.13 8.93
N ASN A 68 14.27 -3.66 9.36
CA ASN A 68 14.18 -4.72 10.35
C ASN A 68 13.57 -5.97 9.70
N ALA A 69 14.38 -6.73 8.97
CA ALA A 69 13.89 -7.86 8.17
C ALA A 69 13.18 -8.98 8.95
N SER A 70 13.27 -8.99 10.29
CA SER A 70 12.71 -10.01 11.17
C SER A 70 12.04 -9.46 12.42
N ASP A 71 11.87 -8.14 12.52
CA ASP A 71 11.08 -7.52 13.60
C ASP A 71 9.85 -6.87 13.00
N VAL A 72 8.79 -7.66 12.99
CA VAL A 72 7.45 -7.39 12.45
C VAL A 72 6.77 -6.13 12.98
N ASN A 73 7.20 -5.61 14.14
CA ASN A 73 6.61 -4.43 14.76
C ASN A 73 7.57 -3.25 14.83
N ALA A 74 8.84 -3.45 14.52
CA ALA A 74 9.79 -2.36 14.42
C ALA A 74 9.42 -1.51 13.20
N ASP A 75 8.81 -0.37 13.46
CA ASP A 75 8.55 0.72 12.50
C ASP A 75 7.41 0.48 11.52
N ALA A 76 6.51 -0.44 11.87
CA ALA A 76 5.30 -0.70 11.13
C ALA A 76 4.24 0.40 11.38
N ILE A 77 3.42 0.70 10.37
CA ILE A 77 2.44 1.78 10.43
C ILE A 77 1.05 1.19 10.22
N ASN A 78 0.31 1.11 11.31
CA ASN A 78 -1.05 0.58 11.34
C ASN A 78 -2.02 1.65 10.80
N PHE A 79 -2.90 1.24 9.88
CA PHE A 79 -3.96 2.10 9.35
C PHE A 79 -5.32 1.74 9.93
N ILE A 80 -5.67 0.45 9.89
CA ILE A 80 -6.97 -0.08 10.29
C ILE A 80 -6.79 -1.42 10.99
N PRO A 81 -7.75 -1.85 11.82
CA PRO A 81 -7.82 -3.24 12.25
C PRO A 81 -7.98 -4.16 11.04
N ASP A 82 -7.31 -5.31 11.04
CA ASP A 82 -7.42 -6.29 9.96
C ASP A 82 -8.87 -6.81 9.76
N ALA A 83 -9.70 -6.73 10.81
CA ALA A 83 -11.12 -7.01 10.74
C ALA A 83 -11.93 -6.12 9.78
N GLU A 84 -11.39 -4.96 9.42
CA GLU A 84 -11.99 -4.06 8.44
C GLU A 84 -11.45 -4.28 7.02
N VAL A 85 -10.43 -5.12 6.86
CA VAL A 85 -9.87 -5.44 5.55
C VAL A 85 -10.82 -6.40 4.81
N PRO A 86 -11.19 -6.09 3.55
CA PRO A 86 -12.12 -6.91 2.78
C PRO A 86 -11.69 -8.37 2.64
N THR A 87 -12.67 -9.28 2.63
CA THR A 87 -12.44 -10.73 2.55
C THR A 87 -12.61 -11.32 1.15
N THR A 88 -13.23 -10.59 0.22
CA THR A 88 -13.65 -11.12 -1.09
C THR A 88 -13.19 -10.29 -2.28
N ALA A 89 -13.07 -8.97 -2.13
CA ALA A 89 -12.63 -8.08 -3.19
C ALA A 89 -11.86 -6.88 -2.59
N ILE A 90 -10.69 -6.59 -3.14
CA ILE A 90 -9.83 -5.53 -2.65
C ILE A 90 -8.96 -4.99 -3.79
N THR A 91 -8.66 -3.70 -3.73
CA THR A 91 -7.60 -3.09 -4.51
C THR A 91 -6.69 -2.30 -3.59
N ILE A 92 -5.38 -2.44 -3.75
CA ILE A 92 -4.38 -1.68 -3.01
C ILE A 92 -3.50 -0.96 -4.02
N CYS A 93 -3.33 0.35 -3.87
CA CYS A 93 -2.41 1.16 -4.65
C CYS A 93 -1.35 1.74 -3.71
N ILE A 94 -0.09 1.52 -4.02
CA ILE A 94 1.03 2.02 -3.23
C ILE A 94 2.07 2.64 -4.14
N HIS A 95 2.57 3.80 -3.76
CA HIS A 95 3.71 4.43 -4.41
C HIS A 95 4.93 4.26 -3.51
N GLN A 96 5.90 3.48 -4.00
CA GLN A 96 7.07 3.08 -3.21
C GLN A 96 8.36 3.22 -4.02
N ARG A 97 9.43 3.64 -3.34
CA ARG A 97 10.80 3.67 -3.84
C ARG A 97 11.73 2.94 -2.87
N LYS A 98 12.54 1.98 -3.33
CA LYS A 98 13.66 1.51 -2.49
C LYS A 98 14.76 2.58 -2.45
N THR A 99 15.34 2.78 -1.28
CA THR A 99 16.45 3.73 -1.09
C THR A 99 17.83 3.09 -1.24
N ASP A 100 17.88 1.76 -1.35
CA ASP A 100 19.08 0.98 -1.61
C ASP A 100 18.84 -0.21 -2.57
N ALA A 101 19.89 -0.97 -2.88
CA ALA A 101 19.84 -2.07 -3.84
C ALA A 101 19.72 -3.48 -3.20
N VAL A 102 19.59 -3.57 -1.88
CA VAL A 102 19.63 -4.84 -1.16
C VAL A 102 18.22 -5.40 -1.01
N ASN A 103 17.98 -6.61 -1.52
CA ASN A 103 16.71 -7.31 -1.30
C ASN A 103 16.67 -7.90 0.11
N ARG A 104 15.59 -7.64 0.85
CA ARG A 104 15.42 -8.09 2.25
C ARG A 104 14.14 -8.89 2.42
N VAL A 105 14.12 -9.73 3.46
CA VAL A 105 12.89 -10.38 3.93
C VAL A 105 12.02 -9.25 4.49
N SER A 106 11.04 -8.79 3.71
CA SER A 106 10.26 -7.62 4.07
C SER A 106 8.85 -7.67 3.49
N GLY A 107 7.92 -7.07 4.24
CA GLY A 107 6.59 -6.75 3.78
C GLY A 107 6.49 -5.26 3.43
N ALA A 108 5.91 -4.95 2.26
CA ALA A 108 5.60 -3.58 1.89
C ALA A 108 4.34 -3.10 2.63
N PHE A 109 3.35 -3.98 2.72
CA PHE A 109 2.10 -3.75 3.44
C PHE A 109 1.46 -5.09 3.83
N GLY A 110 0.63 -5.08 4.86
CA GLY A 110 -0.17 -6.21 5.27
C GLY A 110 -0.55 -6.17 6.75
N SER A 111 -0.89 -7.33 7.30
CA SER A 111 -1.07 -7.53 8.74
C SER A 111 0.00 -8.47 9.30
N LEU A 112 0.15 -8.44 10.62
CA LEU A 112 0.90 -9.45 11.35
C LEU A 112 0.09 -10.76 11.33
N ASP A 113 0.53 -11.74 10.56
CA ASP A 113 -0.22 -12.98 10.40
C ASP A 113 -0.08 -13.86 11.64
N VAL A 114 -1.21 -14.16 12.26
CA VAL A 114 -1.35 -15.29 13.20
C VAL A 114 -1.83 -16.57 12.48
N ASP A 115 -2.37 -16.43 11.27
CA ASP A 115 -2.82 -17.53 10.41
C ASP A 115 -2.58 -17.15 8.94
N ALA A 116 -2.10 -18.10 8.12
CA ALA A 116 -1.92 -17.87 6.69
C ALA A 116 -3.25 -17.51 5.99
N ALA A 117 -4.38 -18.05 6.45
CA ALA A 117 -5.70 -17.78 5.86
C ALA A 117 -6.17 -16.32 6.06
N THR A 118 -5.58 -15.58 7.00
CA THR A 118 -5.87 -14.15 7.21
C THR A 118 -5.00 -13.23 6.34
N ARG A 119 -4.09 -13.77 5.54
CA ARG A 119 -3.09 -12.93 4.87
C ARG A 119 -3.73 -11.98 3.86
N CYS A 120 -3.44 -10.70 3.98
CA CYS A 120 -3.62 -9.70 2.92
C CYS A 120 -2.34 -8.87 2.91
N ALA A 121 -1.34 -9.28 2.13
CA ALA A 121 0.01 -8.74 2.26
C ALA A 121 0.79 -8.75 0.95
N GLY A 122 1.63 -7.75 0.76
CA GLY A 122 2.52 -7.63 -0.40
C GLY A 122 3.97 -7.41 -0.02
N SER A 123 4.89 -7.83 -0.89
CA SER A 123 6.34 -7.58 -0.77
C SER A 123 6.88 -7.00 -2.08
N ILE A 124 7.71 -5.96 -2.00
CA ILE A 124 8.17 -5.17 -3.16
C ILE A 124 9.63 -4.68 -3.00
N PRO A 125 10.61 -5.39 -3.58
CA PRO A 125 10.66 -6.84 -3.70
C PRO A 125 10.91 -7.52 -2.35
N TYR A 126 10.75 -8.83 -2.33
CA TYR A 126 11.24 -9.71 -1.27
C TYR A 126 12.73 -10.06 -1.46
N SER A 127 13.32 -10.83 -0.52
CA SER A 127 14.75 -11.17 -0.52
C SER A 127 15.23 -11.92 -1.77
N ASP A 128 14.35 -12.64 -2.45
CA ASP A 128 14.65 -13.36 -3.70
C ASP A 128 14.42 -12.51 -4.97
N GLY A 129 14.12 -11.22 -4.80
CA GLY A 129 13.89 -10.28 -5.91
C GLY A 129 12.50 -10.37 -6.54
N LYS A 130 11.57 -11.14 -5.95
CA LYS A 130 10.20 -11.23 -6.44
C LYS A 130 9.28 -10.21 -5.78
N VAL A 131 8.26 -9.81 -6.53
CA VAL A 131 7.06 -9.20 -5.95
C VAL A 131 6.12 -10.32 -5.53
N TYR A 132 5.59 -10.23 -4.32
CA TYR A 132 4.56 -11.14 -3.84
C TYR A 132 3.28 -10.39 -3.57
N TRP A 133 2.17 -10.98 -3.99
CA TRP A 133 0.83 -10.59 -3.62
C TRP A 133 0.13 -11.78 -2.97
N ASN A 134 -0.26 -11.65 -1.71
CA ASN A 134 -0.90 -12.71 -0.94
C ASN A 134 -2.29 -12.26 -0.49
N PHE A 135 -3.28 -13.09 -0.75
CA PHE A 135 -4.65 -12.88 -0.29
C PHE A 135 -5.24 -14.23 0.12
N GLY A 136 -5.52 -14.43 1.41
CA GLY A 136 -6.08 -15.67 1.93
C GLY A 136 -5.12 -16.87 1.95
N GLY A 137 -3.80 -16.63 1.93
CA GLY A 137 -2.80 -17.69 2.02
C GLY A 137 -1.50 -17.40 1.30
N THR A 138 -0.72 -18.45 1.07
CA THR A 138 0.62 -18.39 0.49
C THR A 138 0.85 -19.40 -0.64
N THR A 139 -0.23 -20.01 -1.16
CA THR A 139 -0.15 -21.06 -2.19
C THR A 139 -0.15 -20.41 -3.57
N GLU A 140 0.96 -20.57 -4.30
CA GLU A 140 1.14 -19.98 -5.64
C GLU A 140 0.02 -20.39 -6.61
N GLY A 141 -0.53 -19.41 -7.35
CA GLY A 141 -1.62 -19.61 -8.32
C GLY A 141 -3.00 -19.85 -7.69
N VAL A 142 -3.08 -19.86 -6.36
CA VAL A 142 -4.33 -20.06 -5.59
C VAL A 142 -4.60 -18.86 -4.69
N SER A 143 -3.73 -18.61 -3.72
CA SER A 143 -3.84 -17.50 -2.74
C SER A 143 -2.62 -16.59 -2.73
N ARG A 144 -1.70 -16.82 -3.67
CA ARG A 144 -0.50 -16.03 -3.91
C ARG A 144 -0.27 -15.89 -5.41
N LEU A 145 0.12 -14.70 -5.80
CA LEU A 145 0.68 -14.37 -7.11
C LEU A 145 2.08 -13.80 -6.90
N SER A 146 3.09 -14.39 -7.54
CA SER A 146 4.47 -13.89 -7.49
C SER A 146 5.04 -13.62 -8.89
N LEU A 147 5.91 -12.62 -8.98
CA LEU A 147 6.56 -12.22 -10.24
C LEU A 147 8.05 -11.96 -10.04
N SER A 148 8.86 -12.50 -10.96
CA SER A 148 10.30 -12.27 -11.05
C SER A 148 10.65 -11.44 -12.29
N GLY A 149 11.87 -10.93 -12.35
CA GLY A 149 12.38 -10.24 -13.55
C GLY A 149 11.83 -8.83 -13.73
N LEU A 150 11.29 -8.23 -12.66
CA LEU A 150 10.86 -6.84 -12.63
C LEU A 150 12.03 -5.92 -12.29
N THR A 151 11.91 -4.66 -12.69
CA THR A 151 12.82 -3.58 -12.27
C THR A 151 12.19 -2.82 -11.12
N PHE A 152 12.99 -2.45 -10.13
CA PHE A 152 12.54 -1.68 -8.97
C PHE A 152 13.16 -0.29 -9.04
N GLY A 153 12.31 0.68 -9.32
CA GLY A 153 12.69 2.08 -9.32
C GLY A 153 11.77 2.83 -8.39
N ASP A 154 10.98 3.70 -9.00
CA ASP A 154 10.25 4.72 -8.29
C ASP A 154 8.78 4.69 -8.65
N ASP A 155 8.15 3.57 -8.27
CA ASP A 155 7.06 2.95 -9.02
C ASP A 155 5.74 2.94 -8.25
N VAL A 156 4.64 3.06 -8.99
CA VAL A 156 3.30 2.84 -8.47
C VAL A 156 2.92 1.37 -8.70
N TRP A 157 2.59 0.69 -7.61
CA TRP A 157 2.16 -0.71 -7.63
C TRP A 157 0.68 -0.79 -7.30
N VAL A 158 -0.04 -1.61 -8.06
CA VAL A 158 -1.45 -1.91 -7.76
C VAL A 158 -1.64 -3.42 -7.65
N PHE A 159 -2.26 -3.83 -6.54
CA PHE A 159 -2.58 -5.21 -6.22
C PHE A 159 -4.09 -5.37 -6.17
N VAL A 160 -4.60 -6.39 -6.84
CA VAL A 160 -6.04 -6.63 -6.93
C VAL A 160 -6.33 -8.06 -6.52
N SER A 161 -7.38 -8.27 -5.73
CA SER A 161 -8.03 -9.56 -5.57
C SER A 161 -9.53 -9.40 -5.70
N GLY A 162 -10.22 -10.34 -6.34
CA GLY A 162 -11.65 -10.26 -6.53
C GLY A 162 -12.20 -11.31 -7.48
N SER A 163 -13.27 -10.94 -8.18
CA SER A 163 -13.98 -11.81 -9.11
C SER A 163 -13.16 -12.21 -10.33
N ARG A 164 -12.22 -11.36 -10.76
CA ARG A 164 -11.29 -11.66 -11.87
C ARG A 164 -10.03 -12.40 -11.41
N GLY A 165 -9.94 -12.72 -10.13
CA GLY A 165 -8.79 -13.38 -9.51
C GLY A 165 -7.80 -12.38 -8.94
N MET A 166 -6.49 -12.61 -9.16
CA MET A 166 -5.44 -11.75 -8.62
C MET A 166 -4.66 -11.08 -9.75
N GLU A 167 -4.31 -9.80 -9.55
CA GLU A 167 -3.54 -9.02 -10.51
C GLU A 167 -2.43 -8.23 -9.80
N ILE A 168 -1.28 -8.08 -10.45
CA ILE A 168 -0.21 -7.15 -10.07
C ILE A 168 0.02 -6.21 -11.24
N TRP A 169 -0.01 -4.92 -10.96
CA TRP A 169 0.28 -3.85 -11.90
C TRP A 169 1.47 -3.03 -11.44
N GLN A 170 2.29 -2.60 -12.39
CA GLN A 170 3.40 -1.67 -12.18
C GLN A 170 3.23 -0.49 -13.15
N ASN A 171 3.15 0.72 -12.61
CA ASN A 171 3.01 1.97 -13.38
C ASN A 171 1.89 1.90 -14.44
N GLY A 172 0.73 1.34 -14.07
CA GLY A 172 -0.44 1.22 -14.95
C GLY A 172 -0.36 0.10 -15.98
N THR A 173 0.69 -0.73 -15.96
CA THR A 173 0.83 -1.92 -16.81
C THR A 173 0.58 -3.19 -16.01
N LEU A 174 -0.29 -4.08 -16.50
CA LEU A 174 -0.51 -5.40 -15.90
C LEU A 174 0.75 -6.24 -16.12
N VAL A 175 1.43 -6.63 -15.03
CA VAL A 175 2.68 -7.40 -15.09
C VAL A 175 2.48 -8.87 -14.69
N GLY A 176 1.35 -9.21 -14.06
CA GLY A 176 0.97 -10.59 -13.82
C GLY A 176 -0.45 -10.74 -13.31
N SER A 177 -1.04 -11.91 -13.56
CA SER A 177 -2.38 -12.24 -13.09
C SER A 177 -2.63 -13.75 -13.03
N HIS A 178 -3.66 -14.15 -12.30
CA HIS A 178 -4.33 -15.44 -12.48
C HIS A 178 -5.84 -15.30 -12.25
N GLY A 179 -6.64 -16.14 -12.93
CA GLY A 179 -8.10 -15.97 -13.00
C GLY A 179 -8.92 -16.60 -11.86
N ASN A 180 -8.29 -17.30 -10.91
CA ASN A 180 -9.01 -17.90 -9.79
C ASN A 180 -9.42 -16.84 -8.77
N SER A 181 -10.72 -16.73 -8.47
CA SER A 181 -11.22 -15.89 -7.37
C SER A 181 -10.67 -16.40 -6.04
N VAL A 182 -10.29 -15.48 -5.16
CA VAL A 182 -9.66 -15.81 -3.88
C VAL A 182 -10.42 -15.12 -2.76
N THR A 183 -10.50 -15.79 -1.61
CA THR A 183 -11.07 -15.21 -0.39
C THR A 183 -10.09 -15.37 0.74
N ARG A 184 -10.17 -14.48 1.72
CA ARG A 184 -9.47 -14.58 2.99
C ARG A 184 -10.47 -14.63 4.14
N ILE A 185 -10.02 -15.04 5.31
CA ILE A 185 -10.76 -14.83 6.55
C ILE A 185 -10.25 -13.57 7.27
N THR A 186 -11.09 -13.03 8.14
CA THR A 186 -10.74 -11.92 9.03
C THR A 186 -9.70 -12.37 10.06
N GLY A 187 -8.65 -11.58 10.24
CA GLY A 187 -7.66 -11.72 11.31
C GLY A 187 -7.99 -10.83 12.50
N SER A 188 -7.03 -10.70 13.43
CA SER A 188 -7.21 -10.03 14.72
C SER A 188 -6.16 -8.96 15.03
N THR A 189 -5.21 -8.77 14.12
CA THR A 189 -4.10 -7.81 14.25
C THR A 189 -4.41 -6.53 13.48
N ASP A 190 -3.53 -5.53 13.58
CA ASP A 190 -3.64 -4.33 12.76
C ASP A 190 -3.06 -4.58 11.36
N TRP A 191 -3.49 -3.75 10.40
CA TRP A 191 -3.09 -3.80 9.00
C TRP A 191 -2.55 -2.44 8.52
N GLY A 192 -1.45 -2.44 7.77
CA GLY A 192 -0.88 -1.21 7.22
C GLY A 192 0.46 -1.39 6.50
N LEU A 193 1.36 -0.39 6.58
CA LEU A 193 2.66 -0.39 5.90
C LEU A 193 3.78 -1.05 6.72
N GLY A 194 4.76 -1.59 6.01
CA GLY A 194 5.93 -2.22 6.65
C GLY A 194 5.62 -3.55 7.33
N HIS A 195 4.44 -4.12 7.05
CA HIS A 195 4.02 -5.44 7.51
C HIS A 195 3.98 -6.44 6.36
N GLY A 196 4.07 -7.72 6.70
CA GLY A 196 3.70 -8.80 5.80
C GLY A 196 3.88 -10.14 6.51
N GLY A 197 2.90 -10.59 7.29
CA GLY A 197 3.07 -11.78 8.10
C GLY A 197 4.15 -11.63 9.17
N GLU A 198 5.02 -12.64 9.29
CA GLU A 198 6.16 -12.62 10.21
C GLU A 198 7.38 -11.84 9.67
N MET A 199 7.18 -10.99 8.67
CA MET A 199 8.21 -10.19 8.01
C MET A 199 8.14 -8.74 8.50
N GLY A 200 9.30 -8.12 8.75
CA GLY A 200 9.36 -6.69 9.06
C GLY A 200 9.54 -5.82 7.81
N ASN A 201 10.20 -4.69 7.96
CA ASN A 201 10.22 -3.62 6.96
C ASN A 201 11.53 -3.54 6.15
N ASP A 202 11.56 -2.70 5.11
CA ASP A 202 12.74 -2.46 4.25
C ASP A 202 13.18 -0.98 4.28
N LEU A 203 14.27 -0.64 3.59
CA LEU A 203 14.69 0.73 3.36
C LEU A 203 13.97 1.30 2.14
N VAL A 204 12.86 1.98 2.40
CA VAL A 204 11.93 2.46 1.37
C VAL A 204 11.37 3.84 1.71
N GLU A 205 10.99 4.57 0.66
CA GLU A 205 10.12 5.73 0.75
C GLU A 205 8.73 5.37 0.25
N TYR A 206 7.72 5.80 1.01
CA TYR A 206 6.33 5.75 0.61
C TYR A 206 5.80 7.17 0.42
N SER A 207 5.10 7.40 -0.69
CA SER A 207 4.54 8.72 -1.02
C SER A 207 3.02 8.70 -1.12
N PHE A 208 2.42 7.54 -1.37
CA PHE A 208 0.99 7.38 -1.50
C PHE A 208 0.56 5.95 -1.12
N PHE A 209 -0.56 5.83 -0.43
CA PHE A 209 -1.21 4.56 -0.17
C PHE A 209 -2.74 4.71 -0.26
N ALA A 210 -3.40 3.79 -0.95
CA ALA A 210 -4.84 3.69 -0.98
C ALA A 210 -5.32 2.23 -0.98
N LEU A 211 -6.46 2.00 -0.32
CA LEU A 211 -7.15 0.71 -0.26
C LEU A 211 -8.63 0.91 -0.56
N TRP A 212 -9.16 0.14 -1.50
CA TRP A 212 -10.58 0.08 -1.84
C TRP A 212 -11.18 -1.25 -1.43
N GLN A 213 -12.42 -1.24 -0.93
CA GLN A 213 -13.19 -2.45 -0.60
C GLN A 213 -13.80 -3.14 -1.82
N ARG A 214 -13.21 -2.92 -2.99
CA ARG A 214 -13.66 -3.46 -4.26
C ARG A 214 -12.51 -3.71 -5.20
N GLU A 215 -12.83 -4.49 -6.21
CA GLU A 215 -11.99 -4.72 -7.36
C GLU A 215 -12.15 -3.55 -8.35
N LEU A 216 -11.17 -2.63 -8.41
CA LEU A 216 -11.16 -1.53 -9.38
C LEU A 216 -11.17 -2.07 -10.81
N SER A 217 -11.80 -1.37 -11.75
CA SER A 217 -11.70 -1.69 -13.18
C SER A 217 -10.30 -1.41 -13.73
N HIS A 218 -9.92 -2.04 -14.84
CA HIS A 218 -8.61 -1.78 -15.46
C HIS A 218 -8.40 -0.32 -15.88
N SER A 219 -9.46 0.40 -16.25
CA SER A 219 -9.39 1.84 -16.52
C SER A 219 -9.11 2.65 -15.26
N GLU A 220 -9.76 2.31 -14.15
CA GLU A 220 -9.54 2.92 -12.85
C GLU A 220 -8.13 2.68 -12.34
N ILE A 221 -7.62 1.45 -12.49
CA ILE A 221 -6.24 1.10 -12.10
C ILE A 221 -5.22 1.93 -12.88
N ARG A 222 -5.40 2.06 -14.21
CA ARG A 222 -4.52 2.91 -15.03
C ARG A 222 -4.60 4.38 -14.62
N LEU A 223 -5.80 4.87 -14.31
CA LEU A 223 -5.99 6.25 -13.86
C LEU A 223 -5.29 6.49 -12.51
N ALA A 224 -5.50 5.60 -11.53
CA ALA A 224 -4.86 5.65 -10.22
C ALA A 224 -3.33 5.52 -10.32
N SER A 225 -2.83 4.70 -11.23
CA SER A 225 -1.39 4.50 -11.42
C SER A 225 -0.68 5.70 -12.06
N ASN A 226 -1.32 6.36 -13.03
CA ASN A 226 -0.72 7.47 -13.78
C ASN A 226 -0.60 8.74 -12.95
N ASN A 227 -1.57 8.99 -12.07
CA ASN A 227 -1.59 10.17 -11.22
C ASN A 227 -2.27 9.86 -9.88
N PRO A 228 -1.57 9.15 -8.97
CA PRO A 228 -2.15 8.77 -7.68
C PRO A 228 -2.55 10.00 -6.85
N PHE A 229 -1.81 11.10 -6.97
CA PHE A 229 -2.12 12.37 -6.30
C PHE A 229 -3.26 13.15 -6.96
N GLY A 230 -3.61 12.85 -8.21
CA GLY A 230 -4.76 13.47 -8.89
C GLY A 230 -6.09 13.16 -8.23
N MET A 231 -6.16 12.06 -7.45
CA MET A 231 -7.34 11.71 -6.68
C MET A 231 -7.65 12.72 -5.58
N ILE A 232 -6.62 13.36 -5.00
CA ILE A 232 -6.73 14.21 -3.78
C ILE A 232 -6.64 15.71 -4.06
N THR A 233 -6.35 16.11 -5.30
CA THR A 233 -6.29 17.52 -5.68
C THR A 233 -7.66 17.99 -6.17
N PRO A 234 -8.26 19.03 -5.55
CA PRO A 234 -9.55 19.57 -5.97
C PRO A 234 -9.54 20.24 -7.34
#